data_AF-A0A1Y1CMR4-F1
#
_entry.id   AF-A0A1Y1CMR4-F1
#
_cell.length_a   1.000
_cell.length_b   1.000
_cell.length_c   1.000
_cell.angle_alpha   90.00
_cell.angle_beta   90.00
_cell.angle_gamma   90.00
#
_symmetry.space_group_name_H-M   'P 1'
#
loop_
_entity.id
_entity.type
_entity.pdbx_description
1 polymer ?
#
loop_
_entity_poly.entity_id
_entity_poly.type
_entity_poly.pdbx_seq_one_letter_code
_entity_poly.pdbx_strand_id
1 'polypeptide(L)'
;MNCINDEFIQRYIDGELDVAENLILQDHIESCVACEAKLIRQVKIVAGIKEAIGNFVDENIEIPEFKFTPKRGYKKSIVRKMFYDLSAASAILIFVGIQMFQEKDVQTELMIRYQFESEYDANLPITEQEMSFDFFDENGKIIE
;
A
#
# COMPACT_ATOMS: atom_id res chain seq x y z
N MET A 1 -20.31 58.69 10.79
CA MET A 1 -20.68 57.38 10.23
C MET A 1 -19.53 56.92 9.35
N ASN A 2 -19.09 55.66 9.50
CA ASN A 2 -18.01 55.13 8.68
C ASN A 2 -18.54 54.86 7.26
N CYS A 3 -17.77 55.20 6.24
CA CYS A 3 -18.10 54.88 4.86
C CYS A 3 -18.09 53.36 4.63
N ILE A 4 -18.82 52.90 3.61
CA ILE A 4 -18.84 51.51 3.18
C ILE A 4 -17.46 51.08 2.64
N ASN A 5 -17.04 49.87 3.01
CA ASN A 5 -15.80 49.26 2.51
C ASN A 5 -15.93 48.86 1.03
N ASP A 6 -14.81 48.86 0.30
CA ASP A 6 -14.74 48.43 -1.10
C ASP A 6 -15.26 47.01 -1.32
N GLU A 7 -14.93 46.09 -0.40
CA GLU A 7 -15.39 44.70 -0.46
C GLU A 7 -16.91 44.58 -0.48
N PHE A 8 -17.60 45.42 0.32
CA PHE A 8 -19.07 45.39 0.39
C PHE A 8 -19.71 45.92 -0.91
N ILE A 9 -19.07 46.91 -1.55
CA ILE A 9 -19.50 47.42 -2.86
C ILE A 9 -19.27 46.36 -3.96
N GLN A 10 -18.15 45.63 -3.92
CA GLN A 10 -17.88 44.55 -4.88
C GLN A 10 -18.88 43.41 -4.74
N ARG A 11 -19.14 42.94 -3.51
CA ARG A 11 -20.17 41.92 -3.24
C ARG A 11 -21.56 42.33 -3.77
N TYR A 12 -21.90 43.62 -3.69
CA TYR A 12 -23.14 44.12 -4.31
C TYR A 12 -23.13 44.00 -5.83
N ILE A 13 -22.02 44.41 -6.48
CA ILE A 13 -21.88 44.34 -7.94
C ILE A 13 -21.92 42.89 -8.44
N ASP A 14 -21.37 41.95 -7.67
CA ASP A 14 -21.35 40.53 -7.97
C ASP A 14 -22.66 39.80 -7.62
N GLY A 15 -23.60 40.49 -6.94
CA GLY A 15 -24.89 39.91 -6.53
C GLY A 15 -24.82 38.97 -5.33
N GLU A 16 -23.80 39.13 -4.48
CA GLU A 16 -23.52 38.30 -3.31
C GLU A 16 -24.01 38.88 -1.98
N LEU A 17 -24.74 40.01 -2.01
CA LEU A 17 -25.39 40.56 -0.81
C LEU A 17 -26.73 39.88 -0.54
N ASP A 18 -26.99 39.59 0.72
CA ASP A 18 -28.32 39.15 1.16
C ASP A 18 -29.32 40.32 1.16
N VAL A 19 -30.60 40.03 1.45
CA VAL A 19 -31.67 41.04 1.42
C VAL A 19 -31.45 42.13 2.48
N ALA A 20 -30.93 41.79 3.66
CA ALA A 20 -30.71 42.74 4.74
C ALA A 20 -29.51 43.66 4.44
N GLU A 21 -28.43 43.09 3.92
CA GLU A 21 -27.24 43.81 3.47
C GLU A 21 -27.56 44.78 2.32
N ASN A 22 -28.44 44.40 1.40
CA ASN A 22 -28.91 45.27 0.33
C ASN A 22 -29.67 46.50 0.88
N LEU A 23 -30.54 46.32 1.86
CA LEU A 23 -31.25 47.43 2.50
C LEU A 23 -30.28 48.39 3.20
N ILE A 24 -29.30 47.85 3.93
CA ILE A 24 -28.26 48.65 4.59
C ILE A 24 -27.44 49.45 3.57
N LEU A 25 -27.09 48.83 2.44
CA LEU A 25 -26.38 49.51 1.36
C LEU A 25 -27.23 50.66 0.79
N GLN A 26 -28.50 50.40 0.49
CA GLN A 26 -29.45 51.38 -0.04
C GLN A 26 -29.61 52.59 0.88
N ASP A 27 -29.89 52.35 2.17
CA ASP A 27 -30.01 53.41 3.17
C ASP A 27 -28.74 54.27 3.28
N HIS A 28 -27.56 53.64 3.17
CA HIS A 28 -26.29 54.35 3.26
C HIS A 28 -25.99 55.17 1.99
N ILE A 29 -26.24 54.65 0.79
CA ILE A 29 -25.97 55.41 -0.44
C ILE A 29 -26.94 56.58 -0.60
N GLU A 30 -28.18 56.48 -0.11
CA GLU A 30 -29.13 57.60 -0.06
C GLU A 30 -28.66 58.75 0.85
N SER A 31 -27.89 58.43 1.89
CA SER A 31 -27.40 59.40 2.88
C SER A 31 -25.95 59.82 2.67
N CYS A 32 -25.18 59.13 1.83
CA CYS A 32 -23.75 59.34 1.63
C CYS A 32 -23.36 59.47 0.15
N VAL A 33 -23.34 60.71 -0.34
CA VAL A 33 -22.97 61.07 -1.73
C VAL A 33 -21.60 60.52 -2.15
N ALA A 34 -20.64 60.45 -1.22
CA ALA A 34 -19.31 59.92 -1.52
C ALA A 34 -19.34 58.41 -1.84
N CYS A 35 -20.13 57.64 -1.09
CA CYS A 35 -20.30 56.21 -1.32
C CYS A 35 -21.15 55.94 -2.58
N GLU A 36 -22.16 56.75 -2.84
CA GLU A 36 -22.95 56.70 -4.08
C GLU A 36 -22.05 56.92 -5.32
N ALA A 37 -21.26 58.01 -5.33
CA ALA A 37 -20.35 58.30 -6.43
C ALA A 37 -19.31 57.18 -6.62
N LYS A 38 -18.85 56.57 -5.52
CA LYS A 38 -17.92 55.44 -5.53
C LYS A 38 -18.56 54.20 -6.17
N LEU A 39 -19.79 53.86 -5.79
CA LEU A 39 -20.56 52.76 -6.37
C LEU A 39 -20.75 52.96 -7.88
N ILE A 40 -21.21 54.15 -8.29
CA ILE A 40 -21.43 54.48 -9.72
C ILE A 40 -20.13 54.31 -10.52
N ARG A 41 -19.00 54.78 -9.97
CA ARG A 41 -17.69 54.63 -10.62
C ARG A 41 -17.31 53.17 -10.81
N GLN A 42 -17.50 52.32 -9.80
CA GLN A 42 -17.14 50.91 -9.88
C GLN A 42 -18.06 50.16 -10.86
N VAL A 43 -19.36 50.42 -10.83
CA VAL A 43 -20.33 49.86 -11.80
C VAL A 43 -19.93 50.22 -13.23
N LYS A 44 -19.54 51.47 -13.49
CA LYS A 44 -19.10 51.91 -14.82
C LYS A 44 -17.83 51.19 -15.29
N ILE A 45 -16.87 50.96 -14.39
CA ILE A 45 -15.64 50.22 -14.69
C ILE A 45 -15.98 48.78 -15.08
N VAL A 46 -16.81 48.10 -14.28
CA VAL A 46 -17.20 46.71 -14.55
C VAL A 46 -17.97 46.59 -15.86
N ALA A 47 -18.89 47.52 -16.15
CA ALA A 47 -19.59 47.57 -17.43
C ALA A 47 -18.61 47.76 -18.60
N GLY A 48 -17.65 48.67 -18.50
CA GLY A 48 -16.64 48.89 -19.54
C GLY A 48 -15.73 47.68 -19.76
N ILE A 49 -15.36 46.95 -18.71
CA ILE A 49 -14.61 45.70 -18.83
C ILE A 49 -15.45 44.62 -19.53
N LYS A 50 -16.72 44.45 -19.14
CA LYS A 50 -17.63 43.48 -19.76
C LYS A 50 -17.83 43.76 -21.25
N GLU A 51 -17.99 45.03 -21.62
CA GLU A 51 -18.10 45.46 -23.01
C GLU A 51 -16.79 45.19 -23.78
N ALA A 52 -15.64 45.56 -23.21
CA ALA A 52 -14.35 45.30 -23.82
C ALA A 52 -14.15 43.80 -24.06
N ILE A 53 -14.41 42.96 -23.06
CA ILE A 53 -14.32 41.49 -23.19
C ILE A 53 -15.28 40.98 -24.25
N GLY A 54 -16.55 41.43 -24.24
CA GLY A 54 -17.55 41.04 -25.23
C GLY A 54 -17.09 41.29 -26.66
N ASN A 55 -16.39 42.41 -26.91
CA ASN A 55 -15.84 42.73 -28.22
C ASN A 55 -14.67 41.81 -28.66
N PHE A 56 -14.03 41.10 -27.73
CA PHE A 56 -12.95 40.16 -28.01
C PHE A 56 -13.41 38.70 -28.10
N VAL A 57 -14.64 38.39 -27.69
CA VAL A 57 -15.18 37.04 -27.80
C VAL A 57 -15.66 36.85 -29.24
N ASP A 58 -14.88 36.10 -30.02
CA ASP A 58 -15.32 35.62 -31.32
C ASP A 58 -16.49 34.64 -31.10
N GLU A 59 -17.67 34.92 -31.67
CA GLU A 59 -18.87 34.10 -31.45
C GLU A 59 -18.73 32.69 -32.03
N ASN A 60 -17.72 32.46 -32.87
CA ASN A 60 -17.54 31.23 -33.63
C ASN A 60 -16.20 30.55 -33.34
N ILE A 61 -15.97 30.18 -32.08
CA ILE A 61 -14.83 29.34 -31.71
C ILE A 61 -15.17 27.89 -32.07
N GLU A 62 -14.62 27.41 -33.18
CA GLU A 62 -14.62 25.98 -33.51
C GLU A 62 -13.73 25.23 -32.50
N ILE A 63 -14.35 24.67 -31.45
CA ILE A 63 -13.65 23.84 -30.47
C ILE A 63 -13.32 22.51 -31.17
N PRO A 64 -12.03 22.17 -31.41
CA PRO A 64 -11.68 20.93 -32.06
C PRO A 64 -12.05 19.74 -31.18
N GLU A 65 -12.45 18.64 -31.80
CA GLU A 65 -12.78 17.42 -31.06
C GLU A 65 -11.57 16.89 -30.28
N PHE A 66 -11.80 16.57 -29.01
CA PHE A 66 -10.81 15.91 -28.17
C PHE A 66 -10.56 14.49 -28.66
N LYS A 67 -9.37 14.24 -29.22
CA LYS A 67 -8.94 12.89 -29.59
C LYS A 67 -8.44 12.13 -28.38
N PHE A 68 -9.30 11.31 -27.79
CA PHE A 68 -8.87 10.34 -26.78
C PHE A 68 -8.14 9.19 -27.46
N THR A 69 -6.84 9.04 -27.19
CA THR A 69 -6.15 7.81 -27.57
C THR A 69 -6.63 6.69 -26.65
N PRO A 70 -7.10 5.55 -27.19
CA PRO A 70 -7.49 4.43 -26.35
C PRO A 70 -6.25 3.98 -25.57
N LYS A 71 -6.35 3.99 -24.23
CA LYS A 71 -5.30 3.47 -23.37
C LYS A 71 -5.04 2.02 -23.79
N ARG A 72 -3.87 1.74 -24.37
CA ARG A 72 -3.44 0.37 -24.69
C ARG A 72 -3.49 -0.42 -23.39
N GLY A 73 -4.44 -1.36 -23.27
CA GLY A 73 -4.50 -2.25 -22.14
C GLY A 73 -3.16 -2.97 -22.00
N TYR A 74 -2.47 -2.76 -20.87
CA TYR A 74 -1.25 -3.51 -20.56
C TYR A 74 -1.60 -5.01 -20.64
N LYS A 75 -0.83 -5.80 -21.38
CA LYS A 75 -1.05 -7.25 -21.56
C LYS A 75 -0.87 -7.97 -20.21
N LYS A 76 -1.90 -7.95 -19.35
CA LYS A 76 -1.94 -8.60 -18.03
C LYS A 76 -1.59 -10.10 -18.07
N SER A 77 -1.72 -10.73 -19.25
CA SER A 77 -1.43 -12.15 -19.47
C SER A 77 0.05 -12.52 -19.28
N ILE A 78 0.99 -11.69 -19.71
CA ILE A 78 2.42 -12.05 -19.67
C ILE A 78 2.93 -11.98 -18.23
N VAL A 79 2.55 -10.91 -17.53
CA VAL A 79 2.91 -10.68 -16.14
C VAL A 79 2.37 -11.80 -15.24
N ARG A 80 1.11 -12.23 -15.44
CA ARG A 80 0.54 -13.37 -14.70
C ARG A 80 1.30 -14.67 -14.92
N LYS A 81 1.69 -14.97 -16.16
CA LYS A 81 2.45 -16.19 -16.48
C LYS A 81 3.81 -16.21 -15.76
N MET A 82 4.53 -15.08 -15.76
CA MET A 82 5.81 -14.96 -15.05
C MET A 82 5.68 -15.16 -13.54
N PHE A 83 4.59 -14.68 -12.93
CA PHE A 83 4.36 -14.89 -11.48
C PHE A 83 4.07 -16.35 -11.14
N TYR A 84 3.32 -17.08 -11.97
CA TYR A 84 3.09 -18.52 -11.75
C TYR A 84 4.39 -19.33 -11.90
N ASP A 85 5.20 -19.04 -12.91
CA ASP A 85 6.47 -19.73 -13.15
C ASP A 85 7.44 -19.49 -11.99
N LEU A 86 7.52 -18.25 -11.48
CA LEU A 86 8.36 -17.90 -10.32
C LEU A 86 7.90 -18.59 -9.03
N SER A 87 6.58 -18.60 -8.79
CA SER A 87 6.00 -19.25 -7.61
C SER A 87 6.27 -20.75 -7.61
N ALA A 88 6.12 -21.42 -8.77
CA ALA A 88 6.38 -22.85 -8.90
C ALA A 88 7.85 -23.19 -8.61
N ALA A 89 8.79 -22.40 -9.16
CA ALA A 89 10.23 -22.60 -8.90
C ALA A 89 10.58 -22.43 -7.42
N SER A 90 10.01 -21.41 -6.74
CA SER A 90 10.26 -21.20 -5.31
C SER A 90 9.72 -22.33 -4.43
N ALA A 91 8.56 -22.90 -4.76
CA ALA A 91 7.97 -24.00 -3.99
C ALA A 91 8.83 -25.27 -4.04
N ILE A 92 9.42 -25.58 -5.21
CA ILE A 92 10.31 -26.72 -5.38
C ILE A 92 11.58 -26.55 -4.53
N LEU A 93 12.18 -25.35 -4.54
CA LEU A 93 13.38 -25.08 -3.73
C LEU A 93 13.10 -25.20 -2.23
N ILE A 94 11.96 -24.71 -1.77
CA ILE A 94 11.54 -24.84 -0.37
C ILE A 94 11.33 -26.32 -0.02
N PHE A 95 10.67 -27.10 -0.87
CA PHE A 95 10.46 -28.53 -0.64
C PHE A 95 11.77 -29.31 -0.54
N VAL A 96 12.71 -29.07 -1.47
CA VAL A 96 14.03 -29.69 -1.44
C VAL A 96 14.82 -29.24 -0.21
N GLY A 97 14.76 -27.95 0.15
CA GLY A 97 15.38 -27.44 1.36
C GLY A 97 14.88 -28.15 2.62
N ILE A 98 13.55 -28.30 2.77
CA ILE A 98 12.95 -29.01 3.90
C ILE A 98 13.43 -30.47 3.96
N GLN A 99 13.49 -31.16 2.81
CA GLN A 99 14.00 -32.54 2.74
C GLN A 99 15.48 -32.65 3.15
N MET A 100 16.30 -31.65 2.84
CA MET A 100 17.71 -31.63 3.27
C MET A 100 17.89 -31.33 4.76
N PHE A 101 16.95 -30.59 5.37
CA PHE A 101 16.99 -30.23 6.79
C PHE A 101 16.29 -31.24 7.71
N GLN A 102 15.61 -32.25 7.15
CA GLN A 102 15.24 -33.42 7.94
C GLN A 102 16.52 -34.22 8.19
N GLU A 103 17.21 -33.90 9.30
CA GLU A 103 18.17 -34.82 9.90
C GLU A 103 17.47 -36.18 10.01
N LYS A 104 18.07 -37.19 9.38
CA LYS A 104 17.64 -38.57 9.55
C LYS A 104 17.70 -38.85 11.04
N ASP A 105 16.55 -39.12 11.63
CA ASP A 105 16.45 -39.68 12.97
C ASP A 105 17.29 -40.97 12.95
N VAL A 106 18.50 -40.90 13.53
CA VAL A 106 19.43 -42.01 13.58
C VAL A 106 18.83 -42.99 14.56
N GLN A 107 18.10 -43.99 14.04
CA GLN A 107 17.75 -45.15 14.84
C GLN A 107 19.05 -45.88 15.16
N THR A 108 19.60 -45.63 16.35
CA THR A 108 20.72 -46.37 16.91
C THR A 108 20.25 -47.81 17.14
N GLU A 109 20.58 -48.68 16.19
CA GLU A 109 20.29 -50.11 16.28
C GLU A 109 21.35 -50.73 17.20
N LEU A 110 21.03 -50.84 18.49
CA LEU A 110 21.93 -51.38 19.51
C LEU A 110 22.23 -52.86 19.20
N MET A 111 23.43 -53.14 18.68
CA MET A 111 23.84 -54.49 18.29
C MET A 111 24.47 -55.22 19.49
N ILE A 112 23.70 -56.04 20.20
CA ILE A 112 24.21 -56.85 21.32
C ILE A 112 24.86 -58.12 20.76
N ARG A 113 26.17 -58.27 20.91
CA ARG A 113 26.91 -59.48 20.52
C ARG A 113 27.24 -60.30 21.77
N TYR A 114 26.62 -61.47 21.91
CA TYR A 114 26.94 -62.42 22.98
C TYR A 114 28.20 -63.20 22.58
N GLN A 115 29.37 -62.81 23.10
CA GLN A 115 30.57 -63.65 23.03
C GLN A 115 30.64 -64.50 24.30
N PHE A 116 30.29 -65.79 24.19
CA PHE A 116 30.63 -66.80 25.18
C PHE A 116 32.11 -67.16 25.00
N GLU A 117 33.01 -66.30 25.47
CA GLU A 117 34.45 -66.57 25.48
C GLU A 117 34.98 -66.97 26.87
N SER A 118 34.15 -66.98 27.92
CA SER A 118 34.51 -67.61 29.18
C SER A 118 34.39 -69.14 29.08
N GLU A 119 35.39 -69.85 29.60
CA GLU A 119 35.41 -71.31 29.66
C GLU A 119 34.16 -71.79 30.42
N TYR A 120 33.19 -72.32 29.67
CA TYR A 120 31.93 -72.79 30.24
C TYR A 120 32.19 -74.05 31.09
N ASP A 121 32.18 -73.91 32.42
CA ASP A 121 32.22 -75.04 33.34
C ASP A 121 30.80 -75.60 33.51
N ALA A 122 30.57 -76.79 32.97
CA ALA A 122 29.28 -77.48 33.01
C ALA A 122 28.90 -77.98 34.43
N ASN A 123 29.80 -77.90 35.40
CA ASN A 123 29.54 -78.32 36.77
C ASN A 123 29.06 -77.19 37.69
N LEU A 124 29.16 -75.92 37.26
CA LEU A 124 28.70 -74.78 38.04
C LEU A 124 27.26 -74.40 37.67
N PRO A 125 26.41 -74.03 38.64
CA PRO A 125 25.08 -73.50 38.36
C PRO A 125 25.20 -72.17 37.60
N ILE A 126 24.23 -71.90 36.71
CA ILE A 126 24.20 -70.70 35.83
C ILE A 126 24.43 -69.38 36.60
N THR A 127 23.99 -69.30 37.85
CA THR A 127 24.14 -68.11 38.70
C THR A 127 25.59 -67.80 39.09
N GLU A 128 26.50 -68.76 38.95
CA GLU A 128 27.91 -68.65 39.31
C GLU A 128 28.84 -68.61 38.09
N GLN A 129 28.27 -68.58 36.87
CA GLN A 129 29.06 -68.47 35.65
C GLN A 129 29.47 -67.02 35.39
N GLU A 130 30.74 -66.81 35.02
CA GLU A 130 31.28 -65.49 34.70
C GLU A 130 30.83 -65.07 33.30
N MET A 131 29.99 -64.03 33.22
CA MET A 131 29.50 -63.46 31.97
C MET A 131 30.00 -62.03 31.82
N SER A 132 30.69 -61.72 30.73
CA SER A 132 31.02 -60.36 30.32
C SER A 132 30.05 -59.88 29.24
N PHE A 133 29.61 -58.63 29.35
CA PHE A 133 28.77 -57.96 28.36
C PHE A 133 29.54 -56.79 27.78
N ASP A 134 29.95 -56.91 26.52
CA ASP A 134 30.62 -55.83 25.81
C ASP A 134 29.60 -55.11 24.91
N PHE A 135 29.45 -53.80 25.11
CA PHE A 135 28.58 -52.95 24.30
C PHE A 135 29.38 -52.28 23.20
N PHE A 136 28.90 -52.36 21.96
CA PHE A 136 29.56 -51.78 20.79
C PHE A 136 28.67 -50.75 20.11
N ASP A 137 29.28 -49.66 19.66
CA ASP A 137 28.65 -48.67 18.78
C ASP A 137 28.65 -49.15 17.31
N GLU A 138 27.92 -48.48 16.42
CA GLU A 138 27.78 -48.79 14.98
C GLU A 138 29.12 -48.90 14.23
N ASN A 139 30.18 -48.30 14.79
CA ASN A 139 31.54 -48.34 14.26
C ASN A 139 32.40 -49.50 14.80
N GLY A 140 31.82 -50.40 15.60
CA GLY A 140 32.51 -51.53 16.22
C GLY A 140 33.45 -51.15 17.37
N LYS A 141 33.27 -49.96 17.96
CA LYS A 141 34.07 -49.47 19.09
C LYS A 141 33.38 -49.81 20.40
N ILE A 142 34.13 -50.34 21.37
CA ILE A 142 33.62 -50.68 22.70
C ILE A 142 33.25 -49.39 23.43
N ILE A 143 32.04 -49.36 23.96
CA ILE A 143 31.54 -48.32 24.87
C ILE A 143 31.80 -48.87 26.28
N GLU A 144 32.76 -48.28 27.02
CA GLU A 144 33.01 -48.60 28.44
C GLU A 144 31.87 -48.14 29.35
#